data_AF-A0A5J4RC65-F1
#
_entry.id   AF-A0A5J4RC65-F1
#
_cell.length_a   1.000
_cell.length_b   1.000
_cell.length_c   1.000
_cell.angle_alpha   90.00
_cell.angle_beta   90.00
_cell.angle_gamma   90.00
#
_symmetry.space_group_name_H-M   'P 1'
#
loop_
_entity.id
_entity.type
_entity.pdbx_description
1 polymer ?
#
loop_
_entity_poly.entity_id
_entity_poly.type
_entity_poly.pdbx_seq_one_letter_code
_entity_poly.pdbx_strand_id
1 'polypeptide(L)' 'SHNPLSSDAKKANPNSHLIDSTNEINISLLHNEIHSIGICGATSTPKWLMEEVANYIHSYI' A
#
# COMPACT_ATOMS: atom_id res chain seq x y z
N SER A 1 0.43 14.60 14.12
CA SER A 1 -0.56 13.51 14.08
C SER A 1 0.20 12.21 13.86
N HIS A 2 0.29 11.32 14.86
CA HIS A 2 0.97 10.03 14.72
C HIS A 2 -0.09 8.99 14.36
N ASN A 3 -0.05 8.45 13.14
CA ASN A 3 -0.96 7.41 12.70
C ASN A 3 -0.36 6.04 13.11
N PRO A 4 -0.88 5.36 14.15
CA PRO A 4 -0.26 4.16 14.72
C PRO A 4 -0.14 3.02 13.69
N LEU A 5 -1.07 2.97 12.73
CA LEU A 5 -1.09 1.97 11.66
C LEU A 5 0.18 1.99 10.80
N SER A 6 0.70 3.19 10.49
CA SER A 6 1.91 3.33 9.69
C SER A 6 3.16 2.86 10.44
N SER A 7 3.24 3.16 11.74
CA SER A 7 4.41 2.80 12.55
C SER A 7 4.52 1.30 12.75
N ASP A 8 3.42 0.59 12.99
CA ASP A 8 3.47 -0.85 13.21
C ASP A 8 3.66 -1.63 11.91
N ALA A 9 3.06 -1.18 10.80
CA ALA A 9 3.34 -1.74 9.48
C ALA A 9 4.83 -1.63 9.11
N LYS A 10 5.45 -0.44 9.32
CA LYS A 10 6.88 -0.22 9.05
C LYS A 10 7.82 -1.03 9.95
N LYS A 11 7.42 -1.33 11.19
CA LYS A 11 8.18 -2.22 12.08
C LYS A 11 8.14 -3.67 11.61
N ALA A 12 6.98 -4.13 11.12
CA ALA A 12 6.81 -5.50 10.63
C ALA A 12 7.44 -5.71 9.25
N ASN A 13 7.34 -4.71 8.37
CA ASN A 13 7.98 -4.69 7.07
C ASN A 13 8.52 -3.28 6.78
N PRO A 14 9.85 -3.08 6.71
CA PRO A 14 10.43 -1.77 6.43
C PRO A 14 10.05 -1.21 5.05
N ASN A 15 9.59 -2.07 4.12
CA ASN A 15 9.06 -1.67 2.81
C ASN A 15 7.55 -1.34 2.84
N SER A 16 6.95 -1.15 4.03
CA SER A 16 5.57 -0.68 4.14
C SER A 16 5.48 0.84 3.97
N HIS A 17 4.72 1.25 2.96
CA HIS A 17 4.45 2.65 2.65
C HIS A 17 3.00 2.99 2.98
N LEU A 18 2.81 4.14 3.65
CA LEU A 18 1.49 4.73 3.81
C LEU A 18 1.23 5.57 2.55
N ILE A 19 0.11 5.32 1.89
CA ILE A 19 -0.36 6.06 0.73
C ILE A 19 -1.79 6.53 1.01
N ASP A 20 -2.12 7.76 0.62
CA ASP A 20 -3.49 8.27 0.67
C ASP A 20 -4.21 8.12 -0.69
N SER A 21 -3.46 7.87 -1.77
CA SER A 21 -3.98 7.70 -3.14
C SER A 21 -3.06 6.81 -3.99
N THR A 22 -3.59 6.23 -5.06
CA THR A 22 -2.86 5.46 -6.07
C THR A 22 -1.69 6.25 -6.69
N ASN A 23 -1.79 7.57 -6.80
CA ASN A 23 -0.72 8.42 -7.33
C ASN A 23 0.54 8.49 -6.44
N GLU A 24 0.44 8.13 -5.16
CA GLU A 24 1.59 8.10 -4.24
C GLU A 24 2.33 6.76 -4.28
N ILE A 25 1.81 5.77 -5.01
CA ILE A 25 2.44 4.47 -5.18
C ILE A 25 3.71 4.66 -6.01
N ASN A 26 4.85 4.41 -5.38
CA ASN A 26 6.13 4.39 -6.09
C ASN A 26 6.23 3.10 -6.90
N ILE A 27 5.96 3.20 -8.20
CA ILE A 27 6.08 2.10 -9.18
C ILE A 27 7.46 1.43 -9.19
N SER A 28 8.54 2.13 -8.82
CA SER A 28 9.87 1.51 -8.71
C SER A 28 9.93 0.44 -7.62
N LEU A 29 9.03 0.48 -6.63
CA LEU A 29 8.89 -0.59 -5.64
C LEU A 29 8.29 -1.85 -6.28
N LEU A 30 7.42 -1.70 -7.28
CA LEU A 30 6.74 -2.81 -7.97
C LEU A 30 7.63 -3.52 -8.99
N HIS A 31 8.73 -2.90 -9.41
CA HIS A 31 9.63 -3.40 -10.46
C HIS A 31 10.67 -4.41 -9.95
N ASN A 32 10.89 -4.52 -8.64
CA ASN A 32 11.73 -5.56 -8.07
C ASN A 32 10.94 -6.87 -7.99
N GLU A 33 11.61 -8.02 -7.77
CA GLU A 33 11.10 -9.41 -7.72
C GLU A 33 10.00 -9.66 -6.67
N ILE A 34 8.95 -8.84 -6.67
CA ILE A 34 7.82 -8.88 -5.76
C ILE A 34 6.79 -9.81 -6.38
N HIS A 35 6.60 -10.94 -5.72
CA HIS A 35 5.62 -11.93 -6.13
C HIS A 35 4.24 -11.68 -5.52
N SER A 36 4.17 -10.89 -4.43
CA SER A 36 2.92 -10.58 -3.74
C SER A 36 3.00 -9.29 -2.93
N ILE A 37 1.89 -8.55 -2.88
CA ILE A 37 1.75 -7.30 -2.13
C ILE A 37 0.48 -7.37 -1.29
N GLY A 38 0.60 -7.04 -0.01
CA GLY A 38 -0.53 -6.92 0.91
C GLY A 38 -1.00 -5.47 1.03
N ILE A 39 -2.30 -5.24 0.91
CA ILE A 39 -2.93 -3.93 1.09
C ILE A 39 -3.70 -3.93 2.41
N CYS A 40 -3.46 -2.93 3.27
CA CYS A 40 -4.16 -2.76 4.54
C CYS A 40 -4.78 -1.37 4.61
N GLY A 41 -6.08 -1.28 4.90
CA GLY A 41 -6.80 -0.01 5.04
C GLY A 41 -7.02 0.37 6.50
N ALA A 42 -7.10 1.66 6.78
CA ALA A 42 -7.64 2.15 8.05
C ALA A 42 -9.16 1.89 8.10
N THR A 43 -9.76 1.87 9.29
CA THR A 43 -11.20 1.60 9.47
C THR A 43 -12.10 2.54 8.65
N SER A 44 -11.63 3.74 8.32
CA SER A 44 -12.33 4.74 7.52
C SER A 44 -12.04 4.67 6.01
N THR A 45 -11.17 3.78 5.55
CA THR A 45 -10.82 3.63 4.14
C THR A 45 -11.91 2.83 3.43
N PRO A 46 -12.59 3.39 2.42
CA PRO A 46 -13.67 2.69 1.74
C PRO A 46 -13.14 1.54 0.86
N LYS A 47 -13.93 0.49 0.69
CA LYS A 47 -13.54 -0.72 -0.06
C LYS A 47 -13.13 -0.42 -1.51
N TRP A 48 -13.86 0.46 -2.19
CA TRP A 48 -13.57 0.83 -3.58
C TRP A 48 -12.16 1.40 -3.76
N LEU A 49 -11.65 2.13 -2.76
CA LEU A 49 -10.30 2.69 -2.81
C LEU A 49 -9.24 1.60 -2.66
N MET A 50 -9.49 0.60 -1.80
CA MET A 50 -8.62 -0.57 -1.69
C MET A 50 -8.62 -1.40 -2.98
N GLU A 51 -9.77 -1.56 -3.64
CA GLU A 51 -9.89 -2.23 -4.93
C GLU A 51 -9.18 -1.46 -6.04
N GLU A 52 -9.28 -0.13 -6.07
CA GLU A 52 -8.57 0.72 -7.02
C GLU A 52 -7.05 0.58 -6.87
N VAL A 53 -6.54 0.59 -5.64
CA VAL A 53 -5.12 0.35 -5.33
C VAL A 53 -4.69 -1.05 -5.75
N ALA A 54 -5.50 -2.07 -5.47
CA ALA A 54 -5.21 -3.45 -5.85
C ALA A 54 -5.13 -3.60 -7.38
N ASN A 55 -6.10 -3.04 -8.11
CA ASN A 55 -6.14 -3.07 -9.56
C ASN A 55 -4.97 -2.31 -10.18
N TYR A 56 -4.62 -1.16 -9.61
CA TYR A 56 -3.47 -0.37 -10.03
C TYR A 56 -2.19 -1.22 -9.92
N ILE A 57 -1.92 -1.78 -8.74
CA ILE A 57 -0.73 -2.61 -8.49
C ILE A 57 -0.70 -3.84 -9.41
N HIS A 58 -1.83 -4.53 -9.57
CA HIS A 58 -1.95 -5.71 -10.44
C HIS A 58 -1.69 -5.39 -11.92
N SER A 59 -1.76 -4.13 -12.35
CA SER A 59 -1.36 -3.73 -13.70
C SER A 59 0.16 -3.63 -13.90
N TYR A 60 0.96 -3.69 -12.84
CA TYR A 60 2.42 -3.52 -12.88
C TYR A 60 3.21 -4.78 -12.48
N ILE A 61 2.57 -5.77 -11.87
CA ILE A 61 3.19 -7.04 -11.43
C ILE A 61 2.71 -8.24 -12.24
#